data_AF-A0A7V3MZ31-F1
#
_entry.id   AF-A0A7V3MZ31-F1
#
_cell.length_a   1.000
_cell.length_b   1.000
_cell.length_c   1.000
_cell.angle_alpha   90.00
_cell.angle_beta   90.00
_cell.angle_gamma   90.00
#
_symmetry.space_group_name_H-M   'P 1'
#
loop_
_entity.id
_entity.type
_entity.pdbx_description
1 polymer ?
#
loop_
_entity_poly.entity_id
_entity_poly.type
_entity_poly.pdbx_seq_one_letter_code
_entity_poly.pdbx_strand_id
1 'polypeptide(L)'
;MSLRQIEIPADDWQSQDTAVVHKTLADVSANPAVARAWRGSIALKFADTDMLEEHHPYLNPAITGFLHRAYTELPYLLYFLNPERENGALDTFFASIGALCQTNEAAWVIWSDDIGSAYYAALTAAAEFAVKCGDDWVAVVRGYEQRQSIFEEIREVLVARGVLLA
;
A
#
# COMPACT_ATOMS: atom_id res chain seq x y z
N MET A 1 -5.43 -3.20 -17.81
CA MET A 1 -3.94 -3.19 -17.87
C MET A 1 -3.46 -4.56 -17.38
N SER A 2 -2.32 -5.06 -17.84
CA SER A 2 -1.76 -6.31 -17.29
C SER A 2 -1.14 -6.03 -15.93
N LEU A 3 -1.51 -6.82 -14.92
CA LEU A 3 -0.86 -6.80 -13.61
C LEU A 3 0.62 -7.19 -13.77
N ARG A 4 1.50 -6.41 -13.16
CA ARG A 4 2.95 -6.65 -13.10
C ARG A 4 3.29 -7.02 -11.67
N GLN A 5 4.06 -8.08 -11.50
CA GLN A 5 4.49 -8.53 -10.18
C GLN A 5 5.96 -8.18 -9.99
N ILE A 6 6.27 -7.51 -8.89
CA ILE A 6 7.64 -7.42 -8.39
C ILE A 6 7.76 -8.51 -7.32
N GLU A 7 8.54 -9.54 -7.63
CA GLU A 7 8.87 -10.57 -6.65
C GLU A 7 9.92 -10.04 -5.67
N ILE A 8 9.61 -10.13 -4.38
CA ILE A 8 10.48 -9.69 -3.28
C ILE A 8 11.04 -10.94 -2.61
N PRO A 9 12.33 -11.24 -2.79
CA PRO A 9 12.99 -12.37 -2.14
C PRO A 9 12.83 -12.37 -0.61
N ALA A 10 12.86 -13.56 0.00
CA ALA A 10 12.78 -13.71 1.45
C ALA A 10 13.88 -12.95 2.18
N ASP A 11 15.12 -13.08 1.71
CA ASP A 11 16.28 -12.38 2.26
C ASP A 11 16.09 -10.86 2.24
N ASP A 12 15.49 -10.31 1.17
CA ASP A 12 15.26 -8.88 0.99
C ASP A 12 14.24 -8.34 2.00
N TRP A 13 13.07 -8.98 2.13
CA TRP A 13 12.07 -8.49 3.08
C TRP A 13 12.42 -8.77 4.54
N GLN A 14 13.20 -9.82 4.83
CA GLN A 14 13.70 -10.10 6.17
C GLN A 14 14.80 -9.13 6.61
N SER A 15 15.70 -8.77 5.71
CA SER A 15 16.78 -7.79 5.96
C SER A 15 16.36 -6.33 5.73
N GLN A 16 15.13 -6.12 5.26
CA GLN A 16 14.59 -4.82 4.86
C GLN A 16 15.42 -4.14 3.74
N ASP A 17 15.97 -4.92 2.81
CA ASP A 17 16.68 -4.42 1.63
C ASP A 17 15.69 -4.14 0.48
N THR A 18 15.45 -2.87 0.20
CA THR A 18 14.51 -2.38 -0.81
C THR A 18 15.11 -2.31 -2.22
N ALA A 19 16.35 -2.75 -2.43
CA ALA A 19 17.08 -2.61 -3.69
C ALA A 19 16.33 -3.18 -4.90
N VAL A 20 15.60 -4.28 -4.73
CA VAL A 20 14.79 -4.89 -5.80
C VAL A 20 13.69 -3.93 -6.30
N VAL A 21 13.05 -3.19 -5.40
CA VAL A 21 12.00 -2.21 -5.73
C VAL A 21 12.63 -1.01 -6.44
N HIS A 22 13.73 -0.48 -5.90
CA HIS A 22 14.47 0.63 -6.51
C HIS A 22 14.95 0.29 -7.91
N LYS A 23 15.61 -0.86 -8.08
CA LYS A 23 16.14 -1.28 -9.38
C LYS A 23 15.04 -1.46 -10.42
N THR A 24 13.89 -2.01 -10.00
CA THR A 24 12.75 -2.19 -10.91
C THR A 24 12.14 -0.85 -11.32
N LEU A 25 12.04 0.10 -10.40
CA LEU A 25 11.39 1.38 -10.66
C LEU A 25 12.34 2.44 -11.24
N ALA A 26 13.67 2.32 -11.09
CA ALA A 26 14.63 3.31 -11.58
C ALA A 26 14.46 3.59 -13.08
N ASP A 27 14.44 2.53 -13.90
CA ASP A 27 14.30 2.66 -15.36
C ASP A 27 12.88 3.09 -15.77
N VAL A 28 11.88 2.64 -15.04
CA VAL A 28 10.46 2.97 -15.28
C VAL A 28 10.21 4.45 -14.99
N SER A 29 10.71 4.95 -13.86
CA SER A 29 10.55 6.33 -13.41
C SER A 29 11.38 7.33 -14.23
N ALA A 30 12.44 6.89 -14.89
CA ALA A 30 13.25 7.75 -15.75
C ALA A 30 12.52 8.19 -17.04
N ASN A 31 11.46 7.48 -17.45
CA ASN A 31 10.70 7.79 -18.67
C ASN A 31 9.21 8.03 -18.36
N PRO A 32 8.71 9.28 -18.46
CA PRO A 32 7.31 9.62 -18.20
C PRO A 32 6.26 8.82 -18.97
N ALA A 33 6.55 8.39 -20.20
CA ALA A 33 5.63 7.55 -20.97
C ALA A 33 5.57 6.11 -20.42
N VAL A 34 6.72 5.57 -20.00
CA VAL A 34 6.79 4.24 -19.39
C VAL A 34 6.16 4.25 -18.01
N ALA A 35 6.43 5.27 -17.19
CA ALA A 35 5.83 5.45 -15.88
C ALA A 35 4.30 5.43 -15.96
N ARG A 36 3.71 6.20 -16.89
CA ARG A 36 2.25 6.20 -17.14
C ARG A 36 1.69 4.86 -17.55
N ALA A 37 2.42 4.10 -18.37
CA ALA A 37 2.02 2.75 -18.76
C ALA A 37 2.09 1.73 -17.60
N TRP A 38 2.74 2.09 -16.50
CA TRP A 38 2.90 1.28 -15.29
C TRP A 38 2.07 1.77 -14.11
N ARG A 39 1.41 2.92 -14.22
CA ARG A 39 0.48 3.44 -13.20
C ARG A 39 -0.51 2.37 -12.76
N GLY A 40 -0.67 2.20 -11.46
CA GLY A 40 -1.72 1.34 -10.92
C GLY A 40 -1.64 -0.12 -11.36
N SER A 41 -0.45 -0.63 -11.71
CA SER A 41 -0.30 -1.95 -12.32
C SER A 41 0.63 -2.89 -11.56
N ILE A 42 1.29 -2.43 -10.51
CA ILE A 42 2.26 -3.22 -9.76
C ILE A 42 1.61 -3.89 -8.55
N ALA A 43 1.80 -5.19 -8.41
CA ALA A 43 1.63 -5.92 -7.15
C ALA A 43 3.01 -6.32 -6.61
N LEU A 44 3.22 -6.14 -5.30
CA LEU A 44 4.39 -6.65 -4.61
C LEU A 44 4.07 -8.07 -4.13
N LYS A 45 4.90 -9.04 -4.54
CA LYS A 45 4.72 -10.45 -4.18
C LYS A 45 5.91 -10.89 -3.35
N PHE A 46 5.68 -11.13 -2.07
CA PHE A 46 6.72 -11.58 -1.15
C PHE A 46 6.92 -13.10 -1.29
N ALA A 47 8.17 -13.52 -1.46
CA ALA A 47 8.52 -14.94 -1.51
C ALA A 47 8.38 -15.60 -0.13
N ASP A 48 8.18 -16.91 -0.12
CA ASP A 48 8.05 -17.75 1.09
C ASP A 48 6.91 -17.34 2.05
N THR A 49 5.90 -16.62 1.55
CA THR A 49 4.70 -16.29 2.32
C THR A 49 3.81 -17.49 2.60
N ASP A 50 3.94 -18.56 1.82
CA ASP A 50 3.19 -19.81 2.01
C ASP A 50 3.57 -20.53 3.32
N MET A 51 4.71 -20.13 3.92
CA MET A 51 5.19 -20.60 5.22
C MET A 51 4.73 -19.70 6.37
N LEU A 52 4.09 -18.56 6.09
CA LEU A 52 3.50 -17.70 7.11
C LEU A 52 2.16 -18.29 7.54
N GLU A 53 1.95 -18.43 8.85
CA GLU A 53 0.68 -18.93 9.41
C GLU A 53 -0.53 -18.06 9.00
N GLU A 54 -0.28 -16.83 8.56
CA GLU A 54 -1.26 -15.86 8.17
C GLU A 54 -1.26 -15.65 6.64
N HIS A 55 -2.43 -15.81 6.01
CA HIS A 55 -2.65 -15.62 4.56
C HIS A 55 -2.54 -14.14 4.12
N HIS A 56 -2.03 -13.29 5.01
CA HIS A 56 -2.04 -11.85 4.92
C HIS A 56 -0.62 -11.34 5.18
N PRO A 57 0.21 -11.17 4.13
CA PRO A 57 1.63 -10.79 4.26
C PRO A 57 1.85 -9.52 5.09
N TYR A 58 0.87 -8.62 5.11
CA TYR A 58 0.91 -7.37 5.86
C TYR A 58 0.81 -7.52 7.38
N LEU A 59 0.53 -8.72 7.90
CA LEU A 59 0.57 -9.00 9.35
C LEU A 59 1.98 -9.36 9.83
N ASN A 60 2.89 -9.72 8.92
CA ASN A 60 4.28 -10.01 9.26
C ASN A 60 5.07 -8.69 9.51
N PRO A 61 5.64 -8.49 10.72
CA PRO A 61 6.38 -7.26 11.05
C PRO A 61 7.60 -6.97 10.17
N ALA A 62 8.23 -8.01 9.60
CA ALA A 62 9.36 -7.82 8.68
C ALA A 62 8.88 -7.25 7.34
N ILE A 63 7.76 -7.75 6.83
CA ILE A 63 7.13 -7.25 5.60
C ILE A 63 6.64 -5.81 5.80
N THR A 64 6.01 -5.49 6.93
CA THR A 64 5.59 -4.11 7.22
C THR A 64 6.77 -3.16 7.36
N GLY A 65 7.87 -3.59 7.99
CA GLY A 65 9.12 -2.83 8.08
C GLY A 65 9.75 -2.57 6.71
N PHE A 66 9.83 -3.60 5.86
CA PHE A 66 10.29 -3.48 4.48
C PHE A 66 9.45 -2.46 3.70
N LEU A 67 8.11 -2.57 3.77
CA LEU A 67 7.20 -1.66 3.07
C LEU A 67 7.34 -0.23 3.57
N HIS A 68 7.40 -0.02 4.89
CA HIS A 68 7.60 1.28 5.50
C HIS A 68 8.87 1.96 4.97
N ARG A 69 9.97 1.20 4.90
CA ARG A 69 11.22 1.67 4.31
C ARG A 69 11.07 1.98 2.82
N ALA A 70 10.41 1.12 2.05
CA ALA A 70 10.16 1.34 0.63
C ALA A 70 9.35 2.63 0.38
N TYR A 71 8.30 2.91 1.15
CA TYR A 71 7.53 4.15 1.05
C TYR A 71 8.31 5.39 1.49
N THR A 72 9.23 5.24 2.45
CA THR A 72 10.10 6.33 2.90
C THR A 72 11.13 6.70 1.82
N GLU A 73 11.73 5.70 1.19
CA GLU A 73 12.75 5.89 0.16
C GLU A 73 12.17 6.21 -1.23
N LEU A 74 10.95 5.74 -1.51
CA LEU A 74 10.19 6.00 -2.73
C LEU A 74 8.80 6.55 -2.39
N PRO A 75 8.68 7.84 -2.03
CA PRO A 75 7.41 8.44 -1.61
C PRO A 75 6.29 8.32 -2.64
N TYR A 76 6.63 8.22 -3.92
CA TYR A 76 5.69 8.08 -5.02
C TYR A 76 5.27 6.62 -5.32
N LEU A 77 5.68 5.64 -4.50
CA LEU A 77 5.42 4.21 -4.77
C LEU A 77 3.94 3.90 -5.03
N LEU A 78 3.01 4.57 -4.33
CA LEU A 78 1.56 4.46 -4.56
C LEU A 78 1.13 4.78 -6.01
N TYR A 79 1.88 5.60 -6.75
CA TYR A 79 1.58 5.85 -8.16
C TYR A 79 1.58 4.56 -9.00
N PHE A 80 2.49 3.63 -8.67
CA PHE A 80 2.68 2.41 -9.44
C PHE A 80 1.84 1.24 -8.93
N LEU A 81 1.58 1.18 -7.63
CA LEU A 81 0.87 0.06 -7.02
C LEU A 81 -0.56 -0.04 -7.55
N ASN A 82 -0.98 -1.26 -7.90
CA ASN A 82 -2.36 -1.50 -8.28
C ASN A 82 -3.22 -1.30 -7.05
N PRO A 83 -4.18 -0.34 -7.07
CA PRO A 83 -4.97 -0.11 -5.90
C PRO A 83 -5.75 -1.38 -5.52
N GLU A 84 -6.26 -2.22 -6.44
CA GLU A 84 -7.18 -3.38 -6.24
C GLU A 84 -6.91 -4.23 -4.99
N ARG A 85 -7.95 -4.46 -4.18
CA ARG A 85 -7.86 -5.14 -2.87
C ARG A 85 -7.29 -6.55 -2.99
N GLU A 86 -7.70 -7.27 -4.03
CA GLU A 86 -7.24 -8.63 -4.33
C GLU A 86 -5.73 -8.72 -4.55
N ASN A 87 -5.08 -7.59 -4.86
CA ASN A 87 -3.64 -7.50 -5.08
C ASN A 87 -2.87 -7.01 -3.83
N GLY A 88 -3.56 -6.79 -2.70
CA GLY A 88 -2.95 -6.55 -1.39
C GLY A 88 -2.21 -5.22 -1.20
N ALA A 89 -2.09 -4.37 -2.23
CA ALA A 89 -1.29 -3.15 -2.19
C ALA A 89 -1.80 -2.09 -1.18
N LEU A 90 -3.12 -2.01 -1.02
CA LEU A 90 -3.72 -1.07 -0.07
C LEU A 90 -3.59 -1.54 1.37
N ASP A 91 -3.82 -2.83 1.62
CA ASP A 91 -3.73 -3.42 2.96
C ASP A 91 -2.27 -3.41 3.44
N THR A 92 -1.32 -3.70 2.55
CA THR A 92 0.12 -3.58 2.81
C THR A 92 0.56 -2.13 3.05
N PHE A 93 0.02 -1.17 2.30
CA PHE A 93 0.26 0.25 2.58
C PHE A 93 -0.26 0.67 3.96
N PHE A 94 -1.51 0.33 4.29
CA PHE A 94 -2.08 0.67 5.59
C PHE A 94 -1.33 0.01 6.75
N ALA A 95 -0.86 -1.23 6.60
CA ALA A 95 0.03 -1.83 7.59
C ALA A 95 1.35 -1.07 7.73
N SER A 96 1.95 -0.62 6.63
CA SER A 96 3.24 0.08 6.66
C SER A 96 3.21 1.44 7.37
N ILE A 97 2.04 2.09 7.44
CA ILE A 97 1.85 3.35 8.17
C ILE A 97 1.26 3.14 9.58
N GLY A 98 1.15 1.88 10.04
CA GLY A 98 0.63 1.55 11.35
C GLY A 98 -0.89 1.68 11.49
N ALA A 99 -1.63 1.76 10.39
CA ALA A 99 -3.10 1.82 10.40
C ALA A 99 -3.76 0.44 10.65
N LEU A 100 -3.02 -0.64 10.40
CA LEU A 100 -3.47 -2.01 10.66
C LEU A 100 -2.90 -2.50 12.01
N CYS A 101 -3.55 -2.12 13.11
CA CYS A 101 -3.26 -2.67 14.43
C CYS A 101 -4.27 -3.77 14.78
N GLN A 102 -3.76 -4.98 15.03
CA GLN A 102 -4.57 -6.10 15.53
C GLN A 102 -5.01 -5.75 16.96
N THR A 103 -6.27 -5.34 17.13
CA THR A 103 -6.87 -5.23 18.46
C THR A 103 -7.40 -6.60 18.90
N ASN A 104 -7.46 -6.84 20.21
CA ASN A 104 -8.00 -8.07 20.80
C ASN A 104 -9.45 -8.41 20.39
N GLU A 105 -10.12 -7.52 19.65
CA GLU A 105 -11.52 -7.64 19.24
C GLU A 105 -11.71 -7.73 17.72
N ALA A 106 -10.65 -7.94 16.92
CA ALA A 106 -10.74 -8.02 15.45
C ALA A 106 -11.41 -6.78 14.82
N ALA A 107 -11.28 -5.63 15.47
CA ALA A 107 -11.71 -4.34 14.95
C ALA A 107 -10.48 -3.58 14.44
N TRP A 108 -10.48 -3.27 13.14
CA TRP A 108 -9.51 -2.37 12.52
C TRP A 108 -9.82 -0.94 13.00
N VAL A 109 -8.84 -0.22 13.57
CA VAL A 109 -9.10 1.00 14.36
C VAL A 109 -8.87 2.30 13.58
N ILE A 110 -9.74 3.26 13.93
CA ILE A 110 -9.71 4.72 13.79
C ILE A 110 -8.31 5.31 13.62
N TRP A 111 -8.15 6.15 12.60
CA TRP A 111 -6.88 6.80 12.27
C TRP A 111 -6.53 7.83 13.33
N SER A 112 -5.31 7.75 13.86
CA SER A 112 -4.70 8.89 14.56
C SER A 112 -4.41 10.00 13.54
N ASP A 113 -4.24 11.24 14.03
CA ASP A 113 -3.82 12.36 13.20
C ASP A 113 -2.48 12.08 12.48
N ASP A 114 -1.61 11.29 13.10
CA ASP A 114 -0.34 10.85 12.52
C ASP A 114 -0.54 9.90 11.32
N ILE A 115 -1.46 8.93 11.44
CA ILE A 115 -1.80 8.01 10.36
C ILE A 115 -2.44 8.77 9.20
N GLY A 116 -3.34 9.71 9.50
CA GLY A 116 -3.92 10.61 8.50
C GLY A 116 -2.87 11.43 7.77
N SER A 117 -1.92 11.99 8.51
CA SER A 117 -0.83 12.77 7.93
C SER A 117 0.06 11.92 7.01
N ALA A 118 0.41 10.71 7.44
CA ALA A 118 1.20 9.77 6.62
C ALA A 118 0.46 9.36 5.33
N TYR A 119 -0.84 9.08 5.43
CA TYR A 119 -1.68 8.73 4.30
C TYR A 119 -1.75 9.86 3.26
N TYR A 120 -2.10 11.08 3.70
CA TYR A 120 -2.21 12.21 2.80
C TYR A 120 -0.85 12.59 2.20
N ALA A 121 0.25 12.48 2.96
CA ALA A 121 1.59 12.70 2.44
C ALA A 121 1.93 11.74 1.30
N ALA A 122 1.60 10.44 1.43
CA ALA A 122 1.84 9.46 0.38
C ALA A 122 0.96 9.71 -0.87
N LEU A 123 -0.31 10.09 -0.68
CA LEU A 123 -1.18 10.49 -1.80
C LEU A 123 -0.66 11.74 -2.52
N THR A 124 -0.21 12.75 -1.77
CA THR A 124 0.40 13.95 -2.34
C THR A 124 1.64 13.61 -3.15
N ALA A 125 2.53 12.76 -2.63
CA ALA A 125 3.73 12.34 -3.36
C ALA A 125 3.39 11.58 -4.67
N ALA A 126 2.38 10.72 -4.65
CA ALA A 126 1.90 10.05 -5.86
C ALA A 126 1.28 11.02 -6.87
N ALA A 127 0.49 12.00 -6.40
CA ALA A 127 -0.11 13.03 -7.24
C ALA A 127 0.96 13.93 -7.88
N GLU A 128 1.96 14.38 -7.11
CA GLU A 128 3.07 15.17 -7.64
C GLU A 128 3.88 14.41 -8.69
N PHE A 129 4.10 13.11 -8.48
CA PHE A 129 4.77 12.27 -9.46
C PHE A 129 3.96 12.11 -10.75
N ALA A 130 2.64 11.93 -10.62
CA ALA A 130 1.72 11.89 -11.76
C ALA A 130 1.78 13.19 -12.59
N VAL A 131 1.76 14.35 -11.93
CA VAL A 131 1.90 15.65 -12.60
C VAL A 131 3.24 15.77 -13.32
N LYS A 132 4.35 15.38 -12.68
CA LYS A 132 5.68 15.37 -13.30
C LYS A 132 5.75 14.47 -14.53
N CYS A 133 4.98 13.38 -14.55
CA CYS A 133 4.89 12.46 -15.68
C CYS A 133 3.91 12.89 -16.78
N GLY A 134 3.19 14.01 -16.61
CA GLY A 134 2.13 14.44 -17.53
C GLY A 134 0.93 13.49 -17.52
N ASP A 135 0.56 12.98 -16.35
CA ASP A 135 -0.54 12.06 -16.10
C ASP A 135 -1.69 12.73 -15.31
N ASP A 136 -2.84 12.06 -15.27
CA ASP A 136 -4.00 12.45 -14.48
C ASP A 136 -3.83 12.07 -13.01
N TRP A 137 -3.39 13.03 -12.20
CA TRP A 137 -3.23 12.86 -10.76
C TRP A 137 -4.56 12.59 -10.04
N VAL A 138 -5.70 13.07 -10.57
CA VAL A 138 -7.02 12.84 -9.97
C VAL A 138 -7.38 11.36 -10.07
N ALA A 139 -7.11 10.74 -11.22
CA ALA A 139 -7.31 9.31 -11.41
C ALA A 139 -6.41 8.47 -10.49
N VAL A 140 -5.17 8.91 -10.24
CA VAL A 140 -4.24 8.25 -9.30
C VAL A 140 -4.79 8.29 -7.88
N VAL A 141 -5.18 9.48 -7.39
CA VAL A 141 -5.66 9.66 -6.02
C VAL A 141 -7.01 8.94 -5.80
N ARG A 142 -7.94 9.03 -6.76
CA ARG A 142 -9.26 8.38 -6.67
C ARG A 142 -9.20 6.87 -6.50
N GLY A 143 -8.18 6.20 -7.06
CA GLY A 143 -7.98 4.77 -6.89
C GLY A 143 -7.81 4.34 -5.43
N TYR A 144 -7.33 5.26 -4.59
CA TYR A 144 -7.09 5.06 -3.15
C TYR A 144 -8.19 5.70 -2.28
N GLU A 145 -8.79 6.81 -2.71
CA GLU A 145 -9.89 7.47 -1.96
C GLU A 145 -11.19 6.67 -1.91
N GLN A 146 -11.57 5.95 -2.98
CA GLN A 146 -12.85 5.22 -3.06
C GLN A 146 -12.98 4.04 -2.08
N ARG A 147 -11.96 3.77 -1.26
CA ARG A 147 -11.88 2.60 -0.38
C ARG A 147 -12.11 2.92 1.08
N GLN A 148 -12.63 4.12 1.34
CA GLN A 148 -13.38 4.43 2.54
C GLN A 148 -14.53 3.44 2.82
N SER A 149 -14.93 2.59 1.88
CA SER A 149 -15.86 1.47 2.13
C SER A 149 -15.37 0.53 3.25
N ILE A 150 -14.07 0.43 3.51
CA ILE A 150 -13.53 -0.30 4.67
C ILE A 150 -14.00 0.35 5.98
N PHE A 151 -14.14 1.68 6.04
CA PHE A 151 -14.72 2.35 7.21
C PHE A 151 -16.22 2.07 7.35
N GLU A 152 -16.96 1.98 6.26
CA GLU A 152 -18.38 1.61 6.29
C GLU A 152 -18.52 0.16 6.78
N GLU A 153 -17.70 -0.76 6.28
CA GLU A 153 -17.68 -2.17 6.65
C GLU A 153 -17.24 -2.38 8.12
N ILE A 154 -16.16 -1.70 8.55
CA ILE A 154 -15.70 -1.70 9.95
C ILE A 154 -16.75 -1.05 10.86
N ARG A 155 -17.35 0.08 10.45
CA ARG A 155 -18.40 0.76 11.23
C ARG A 155 -19.62 -0.15 11.35
N GLU A 156 -20.05 -0.81 10.27
CA GLU A 156 -21.13 -1.79 10.29
C GLU A 156 -20.84 -2.94 11.26
N VAL A 157 -19.61 -3.47 11.23
CA VAL A 157 -19.17 -4.51 12.18
C VAL A 157 -19.15 -4.01 13.62
N LEU A 158 -18.67 -2.78 13.86
CA LEU A 158 -18.62 -2.18 15.19
C LEU A 158 -20.01 -1.82 15.74
N VAL A 159 -20.93 -1.38 14.89
CA VAL A 159 -22.35 -1.16 15.22
C VAL A 159 -23.03 -2.50 15.51
N ALA A 160 -22.83 -3.52 14.67
CA ALA A 160 -23.39 -4.86 14.88
C ALA A 160 -22.90 -5.50 16.18
N ARG A 161 -21.69 -5.16 16.63
CA ARG A 161 -21.11 -5.63 17.90
C ARG A 161 -21.44 -4.73 19.10
N GLY A 162 -22.19 -3.64 18.91
CA GLY A 162 -22.60 -2.72 19.96
C GLY A 162 -21.49 -1.84 20.52
N VAL A 163 -20.34 -1.77 19.84
CA VAL A 163 -19.19 -0.93 20.21
C VAL A 163 -19.45 0.53 19.82
N LEU A 164 -20.17 0.75 18.72
CA LEU A 164 -20.65 2.05 18.28
C LEU A 164 -22.19 2.06 18.27
N LEU A 165 -22.79 3.21 18.59
CA LEU A 165 -24.22 3.43 18.34
C LEU A 165 -24.43 3.60 16.83
N ALA A 166 -25.49 2.96 16.32
CA ALA A 166 -25.87 2.99 14.90
C ALA A 166 -26.04 4.42 14.37
#